data_AF-A0A415I9I4-F1
#
_entry.id   AF-A0A415I9I4-F1
#
_cell.length_a   1.000
_cell.length_b   1.000
_cell.length_c   1.000
_cell.angle_alpha   90.00
_cell.angle_beta   90.00
_cell.angle_gamma   90.00
#
_symmetry.space_group_name_H-M   'P 1'
#
loop_
_entity.id
_entity.type
_entity.pdbx_description
1 polymer ?
#
loop_
_entity_poly.entity_id
_entity_poly.type
_entity_poly.pdbx_seq_one_letter_code
_entity_poly.pdbx_strand_id
1 'polypeptide(L)'
;MYLVNNEKRECYFFPYADSKHKVSDHLIAKGTYSFSSKTEHATEVSSSTDAIPYLTLSYPADAKGNFTDATIPPTPHDFKFEMENGTTSYVVLNLIQRYLDVDWKELTPKDASTRSDIIINPLLTMTVDDTDYSITGTFNTIPAIPEGILE
;
A
#
# COMPACT_ATOMS: atom_id res chain seq x y z
N MET A 1 -1.29 -3.73 -9.07
CA MET A 1 -1.07 -2.28 -8.81
C MET A 1 0.43 -2.03 -8.82
N TYR A 2 0.85 -0.89 -9.34
CA TYR A 2 2.23 -0.43 -9.30
C TYR A 2 2.29 0.91 -8.58
N LEU A 3 3.25 1.05 -7.65
CA LEU A 3 3.57 2.31 -6.97
C LEU A 3 4.91 2.79 -7.51
N VAL A 4 4.93 3.99 -8.08
CA VAL A 4 6.14 4.55 -8.71
C VAL A 4 6.74 5.58 -7.78
N ASN A 5 7.99 5.33 -7.39
CA ASN A 5 8.75 6.27 -6.58
C ASN A 5 9.29 7.43 -7.44
N ASN A 6 8.41 8.38 -7.75
CA ASN A 6 8.74 9.65 -8.38
C ASN A 6 8.21 10.82 -7.52
N GLU A 7 8.51 12.07 -7.91
CA GLU A 7 8.09 13.26 -7.18
C GLU A 7 6.57 13.35 -6.98
N LYS A 8 5.80 12.78 -7.92
CA LYS A 8 4.33 12.80 -7.91
C LYS A 8 3.71 11.64 -7.14
N ARG A 9 4.51 10.65 -6.70
CA ARG A 9 4.06 9.42 -6.04
C ARG A 9 2.90 8.77 -6.81
N GLU A 10 3.10 8.51 -8.10
CA GLU A 10 2.06 7.99 -8.98
C GLU A 10 1.79 6.49 -8.73
N CYS A 11 0.51 6.09 -8.86
CA CYS A 11 0.11 4.70 -8.83
C CYS A 11 -0.69 4.32 -10.09
N TYR A 12 -0.55 3.06 -10.51
CA TYR A 12 -1.14 2.53 -11.73
C TYR A 12 -1.85 1.21 -11.46
N PHE A 13 -3.09 1.11 -11.93
CA PHE A 13 -3.95 -0.05 -11.75
C PHE A 13 -4.08 -0.82 -13.06
N PHE A 14 -3.75 -2.10 -13.03
CA PHE A 14 -3.88 -3.00 -14.17
C PHE A 14 -4.66 -4.24 -13.76
N PRO A 15 -5.46 -4.81 -14.68
CA PRO A 15 -6.05 -6.11 -14.48
C PRO A 15 -4.95 -7.17 -14.43
N TYR A 16 -5.05 -8.08 -13.48
CA TYR A 16 -4.22 -9.27 -13.43
C TYR A 16 -5.06 -10.48 -13.80
N ALA A 17 -4.62 -11.24 -14.80
CA ALA A 17 -5.29 -12.47 -15.20
C ALA A 17 -4.62 -13.66 -14.50
N ASP A 18 -5.20 -14.12 -13.39
CA ASP A 18 -4.67 -15.24 -12.60
C ASP A 18 -4.42 -16.49 -13.44
N SER A 19 -5.35 -16.83 -14.32
CA SER A 19 -5.26 -18.01 -15.20
C SER A 19 -4.10 -17.98 -16.19
N LYS A 20 -3.58 -16.78 -16.49
CA LYS A 20 -2.46 -16.58 -17.43
C LYS A 20 -1.19 -16.13 -16.73
N HIS A 21 -1.24 -15.92 -15.41
CA HIS A 21 -0.20 -15.29 -14.61
C HIS A 21 0.41 -14.05 -15.29
N LYS A 22 -0.45 -13.22 -15.90
CA LYS A 22 -0.03 -12.07 -16.71
C LYS A 22 -0.82 -10.83 -16.34
N VAL A 23 -0.10 -9.71 -16.22
CA VAL A 23 -0.68 -8.36 -16.17
C VAL A 23 -1.16 -7.98 -17.57
N SER A 24 -2.37 -7.44 -17.66
CA SER A 24 -2.88 -6.89 -18.91
C SER A 24 -2.17 -5.58 -19.25
N ASP A 25 -1.98 -5.30 -20.54
CA ASP A 25 -1.39 -4.05 -21.02
C ASP A 25 -2.39 -2.88 -20.96
N HIS A 26 -3.65 -3.17 -20.62
CA HIS A 26 -4.71 -2.17 -20.45
C HIS A 26 -4.68 -1.54 -19.06
N LEU A 27 -4.39 -0.24 -18.99
CA LEU A 27 -4.49 0.56 -17.78
C LEU A 27 -5.96 0.75 -17.37
N ILE A 28 -6.30 0.41 -16.13
CA ILE A 28 -7.63 0.66 -15.55
C ILE A 28 -7.73 2.10 -15.07
N ALA A 29 -6.73 2.56 -14.30
CA ALA A 29 -6.73 3.89 -13.71
C ALA A 29 -5.31 4.31 -13.36
N LYS A 30 -5.12 5.63 -13.34
CA LYS A 30 -3.94 6.30 -12.78
C LYS A 30 -4.36 7.10 -11.56
N GLY A 31 -3.52 7.11 -10.54
CA GLY A 31 -3.74 7.88 -9.32
C GLY A 31 -2.43 8.32 -8.70
N THR A 32 -2.53 8.76 -7.45
CA THR A 32 -1.40 9.03 -6.57
C THR A 32 -1.51 8.20 -5.30
N TYR A 33 -0.42 8.09 -4.58
CA TYR A 33 -0.40 7.45 -3.27
C TYR A 33 0.32 8.30 -2.23
N SER A 34 -0.05 8.10 -0.98
CA SER A 34 0.66 8.63 0.17
C SER A 34 0.68 7.61 1.30
N PHE A 35 1.71 7.69 2.13
CA PHE A 35 1.79 6.95 3.37
C PHE A 35 1.51 7.86 4.55
N SER A 36 0.79 7.34 5.54
CA SER A 36 0.58 8.01 6.82
C SER A 36 0.71 7.01 7.95
N SER A 37 0.72 7.50 9.17
CA SER A 37 0.59 6.68 10.37
C SER A 37 -0.60 7.20 11.19
N LYS A 38 -1.35 6.28 11.79
CA LYS A 38 -2.40 6.60 12.75
C LYS A 38 -2.09 5.85 14.04
N THR A 39 -2.18 6.54 15.17
CA THR A 39 -2.14 5.87 16.48
C THR A 39 -3.53 5.34 16.80
N GLU A 40 -3.67 4.03 16.92
CA GLU A 40 -4.85 3.43 17.54
C GLU A 40 -4.58 3.26 19.03
N HIS A 41 -5.55 3.64 19.86
CA HIS A 41 -5.51 3.35 21.29
C HIS A 41 -5.89 1.88 21.50
N ALA A 42 -4.91 1.04 21.85
CA ALA A 42 -5.21 -0.28 22.39
C ALA A 42 -6.02 -0.12 23.69
N THR A 43 -7.11 -0.87 23.82
CA THR A 43 -7.83 -1.04 25.09
C THR A 43 -6.87 -1.58 26.17
N GLU A 44 -7.19 -1.27 27.43
CA GLU A 44 -6.34 -1.09 28.63
C GLU A 44 -5.34 -2.20 29.06
N VAL A 45 -4.91 -3.14 28.22
CA VAL A 45 -4.02 -4.26 28.60
C VAL A 45 -2.64 -4.22 27.91
N SER A 46 -2.45 -3.44 26.85
CA SER A 46 -1.15 -3.27 26.19
C SER A 46 -0.75 -1.81 26.09
N SER A 47 0.29 -1.42 26.82
CA SER A 47 0.81 -0.05 26.89
C SER A 47 1.63 0.39 25.66
N SER A 48 1.59 -0.34 24.54
CA SER A 48 2.23 0.08 23.30
C SER A 48 1.27 0.94 22.49
N THR A 49 1.63 2.21 22.30
CA THR A 49 0.97 3.10 21.34
C THR A 49 1.64 2.83 19.99
N ASP A 50 1.31 1.68 19.40
CA ASP A 50 1.92 1.30 18.13
C ASP A 50 1.31 2.16 17.02
N ALA A 51 2.17 2.90 16.33
CA ALA A 51 1.74 3.73 15.23
C ALA A 51 1.54 2.85 14.00
N ILE A 52 0.30 2.81 13.53
CA ILE A 52 -0.14 1.91 12.48
C ILE A 52 0.04 2.60 11.13
N PRO A 53 0.76 1.99 10.18
CA PRO A 53 0.98 2.58 8.88
C PRO A 53 -0.22 2.35 7.95
N TYR A 54 -0.56 3.39 7.20
CA TYR A 54 -1.64 3.41 6.22
C TYR A 54 -1.10 3.76 4.84
N LEU A 55 -1.67 3.15 3.82
CA LEU A 55 -1.54 3.55 2.42
C LEU A 55 -2.84 4.20 1.98
N THR A 56 -2.77 5.46 1.58
CA THR A 56 -3.88 6.15 0.94
C THR A 56 -3.67 6.11 -0.57
N LEU A 57 -4.63 5.56 -1.30
CA LEU A 57 -4.68 5.61 -2.75
C LEU A 57 -5.70 6.66 -3.19
N SER A 58 -5.30 7.59 -4.04
CA SER A 58 -6.18 8.62 -4.58
C SER A 58 -6.33 8.42 -6.08
N TYR A 59 -7.52 8.01 -6.50
CA TYR A 59 -7.85 7.77 -7.91
C TYR A 59 -9.30 8.17 -8.20
N PRO A 60 -9.66 8.43 -9.47
CA PRO A 60 -11.05 8.68 -9.85
C PRO A 60 -11.92 7.45 -9.52
N ALA A 61 -12.91 7.64 -8.65
CA ALA A 61 -13.83 6.58 -8.23
C ALA A 61 -15.28 7.06 -8.22
N ASP A 62 -16.21 6.21 -8.64
CA ASP A 62 -17.64 6.49 -8.54
C ASP A 62 -18.12 6.51 -7.06
N ALA A 63 -19.40 6.82 -6.85
CA ALA A 63 -20.00 6.86 -5.51
C ALA A 63 -20.00 5.51 -4.76
N LYS A 64 -19.64 4.41 -5.44
CA LYS A 64 -19.51 3.08 -4.86
C LYS A 64 -18.04 2.66 -4.68
N GLY A 65 -17.08 3.53 -4.99
CA GLY A 65 -15.65 3.25 -4.90
C GLY A 65 -15.06 2.48 -6.09
N ASN A 66 -15.83 2.29 -7.18
CA ASN A 66 -15.30 1.65 -8.39
C ASN A 66 -14.50 2.63 -9.23
N PHE A 67 -13.47 2.14 -9.94
CA PHE A 67 -12.73 2.92 -10.92
C PHE A 67 -13.66 3.55 -11.96
N THR A 68 -13.36 4.78 -12.36
CA THR A 68 -14.10 5.50 -13.39
C THR A 68 -13.17 6.37 -14.22
N ASP A 69 -13.48 6.52 -15.50
CA ASP A 69 -12.77 7.41 -16.42
C ASP A 69 -13.35 8.84 -16.42
N ALA A 70 -14.34 9.10 -15.56
CA ALA A 70 -14.92 10.42 -15.43
C ALA A 70 -13.87 11.41 -14.91
N THR A 71 -13.88 12.65 -15.42
CA THR A 71 -13.03 13.76 -14.98
C THR A 71 -13.48 14.32 -13.63
N ILE A 72 -13.60 13.45 -12.64
CA ILE A 72 -13.97 13.78 -11.27
C ILE A 72 -12.71 13.94 -10.42
N PRO A 73 -12.78 14.75 -9.34
CA PRO A 73 -11.71 14.80 -8.35
C PRO A 73 -11.37 13.38 -7.84
N PRO A 74 -10.08 13.02 -7.68
CA PRO A 74 -9.69 11.75 -7.10
C PRO A 74 -10.27 11.58 -5.69
N THR A 75 -10.75 10.37 -5.39
CA THR A 75 -11.28 10.00 -4.08
C THR A 75 -10.20 9.25 -3.30
N PRO A 76 -9.88 9.65 -2.06
CA PRO A 76 -8.94 8.91 -1.22
C PRO A 76 -9.57 7.62 -0.68
N HIS A 77 -8.79 6.55 -0.72
CA HIS A 77 -9.12 5.26 -0.12
C HIS A 77 -7.97 4.83 0.78
N ASP A 78 -8.26 4.71 2.07
CA ASP A 78 -7.29 4.35 3.09
C ASP A 78 -7.24 2.83 3.28
N PHE A 79 -6.03 2.32 3.34
CA PHE A 79 -5.76 0.92 3.58
C PHE A 79 -4.80 0.79 4.74
N LYS A 80 -5.27 0.14 5.80
CA LYS A 80 -4.46 -0.19 6.97
C LYS A 80 -3.53 -1.34 6.63
N PHE A 81 -2.25 -1.25 6.99
CA PHE A 81 -1.35 -2.39 6.92
C PHE A 81 -1.44 -3.23 8.20
N GLU A 82 -2.17 -4.33 8.10
CA GLU A 82 -2.25 -5.35 9.14
C GLU A 82 -1.58 -6.64 8.65
N MET A 83 -0.97 -7.41 9.55
CA MET A 83 -0.57 -8.80 9.29
C MET A 83 -1.22 -9.71 10.33
N GLU A 84 -1.07 -11.02 10.12
CA GLU A 84 -1.63 -12.09 10.97
C GLU A 84 -1.58 -11.71 12.48
N ASN A 85 -2.76 -11.70 13.12
CA ASN A 85 -2.96 -11.32 14.53
C ASN A 85 -2.67 -9.85 14.90
N GLY A 86 -2.78 -8.90 13.97
CA GLY A 86 -2.72 -7.46 14.28
C GLY A 86 -1.31 -6.89 14.51
N THR A 87 -0.26 -7.62 14.12
CA THR A 87 1.14 -7.17 14.30
C THR A 87 1.67 -6.51 13.03
N THR A 88 2.40 -5.40 13.16
CA THR A 88 3.06 -4.75 12.01
C THR A 88 4.38 -5.47 11.67
N SER A 89 4.53 -5.96 10.44
CA SER A 89 5.78 -6.60 9.98
C SER A 89 6.83 -5.57 9.61
N TYR A 90 7.87 -5.42 10.45
CA TYR A 90 9.03 -4.57 10.18
C TYR A 90 9.74 -4.91 8.87
N VAL A 91 9.68 -6.15 8.40
CA VAL A 91 10.26 -6.55 7.11
C VAL A 91 9.57 -5.83 5.95
N VAL A 92 8.24 -5.74 5.99
CA VAL A 92 7.46 -5.05 4.94
C VAL A 92 7.67 -3.55 5.02
N LEU A 93 7.67 -2.97 6.22
CA LEU A 93 7.94 -1.55 6.39
C LEU A 93 9.33 -1.16 5.89
N ASN A 94 10.34 -1.98 6.16
CA ASN A 94 11.70 -1.77 5.65
C ASN A 94 11.76 -1.86 4.12
N LEU A 95 11.00 -2.76 3.50
CA LEU A 95 10.91 -2.85 2.04
C LEU A 95 10.21 -1.61 1.44
N ILE A 96 9.09 -1.18 2.03
CA ILE A 96 8.39 0.05 1.62
C ILE A 96 9.32 1.26 1.77
N GLN A 97 10.01 1.40 2.90
CA GLN A 97 11.00 2.45 3.13
C GLN A 97 12.10 2.42 2.06
N ARG A 98 12.67 1.25 1.76
CA ARG A 98 13.77 1.12 0.81
C ARG A 98 13.38 1.46 -0.62
N TYR A 99 12.23 0.97 -1.09
CA TYR A 99 11.85 1.09 -2.51
C TYR A 99 11.01 2.33 -2.80
N LEU A 100 10.23 2.79 -1.82
CA LEU A 100 9.34 3.95 -1.95
C LEU A 100 9.83 5.13 -1.12
N ASP A 101 11.06 5.12 -0.62
CA ASP A 101 11.69 6.25 0.09
C ASP A 101 10.74 6.90 1.11
N VAL A 102 10.24 6.07 2.03
CA VAL A 102 9.30 6.47 3.10
C VAL A 102 10.10 6.63 4.38
N ASP A 103 10.17 7.84 4.92
CA ASP A 103 10.76 8.05 6.24
C ASP A 103 9.74 7.76 7.33
N TRP A 104 9.69 6.51 7.78
CA TRP A 104 8.86 6.13 8.91
C TRP A 104 9.27 6.86 10.20
N LYS A 105 10.50 7.37 10.36
CA LYS A 105 10.88 8.15 11.55
C LYS A 105 10.27 9.55 11.57
N GLU A 106 9.90 10.09 10.41
CA GLU A 106 9.06 11.29 10.33
C GLU A 106 7.59 10.98 10.59
N LEU A 107 7.18 9.72 10.40
CA LEU A 107 5.80 9.28 10.54
C LEU A 107 5.50 8.59 11.90
N THR A 108 6.46 8.04 12.66
CA THR A 108 6.19 7.28 13.91
C THR A 108 7.28 7.45 14.99
N PRO A 109 6.97 7.20 16.29
CA PRO A 109 7.94 7.36 17.37
C PRO A 109 9.05 6.31 17.30
N LYS A 110 10.29 6.76 17.56
CA LYS A 110 11.51 5.96 17.57
C LYS A 110 11.37 4.79 18.54
N ASP A 111 11.33 3.56 18.03
CA ASP A 111 12.15 2.44 18.52
C ASP A 111 12.05 1.20 17.60
N ALA A 112 13.11 0.40 17.63
CA ALA A 112 13.31 -0.91 17.00
C ALA A 112 13.64 -0.95 15.48
N SER A 113 14.93 -0.76 15.17
CA SER A 113 15.55 -1.32 13.96
C SER A 113 16.43 -2.52 14.34
N THR A 114 16.11 -3.69 13.80
CA THR A 114 17.07 -4.79 13.62
C THR A 114 17.03 -5.21 12.14
N ARG A 115 18.16 -4.99 11.47
CA ARG A 115 18.41 -5.38 10.08
C ARG A 115 18.31 -6.89 9.93
N SER A 116 17.50 -7.35 8.98
CA SER A 116 17.59 -8.70 8.43
C SER A 116 17.49 -8.63 6.91
N ASP A 117 18.60 -8.95 6.23
CA ASP A 117 18.71 -9.09 4.78
C ASP A 117 18.06 -10.41 4.31
N ILE A 118 16.74 -10.53 4.43
CA ILE A 118 16.01 -11.69 3.90
C ILE A 118 15.18 -11.21 2.70
N ILE A 119 15.44 -11.81 1.53
CA ILE A 119 14.56 -11.72 0.35
C ILE A 119 13.32 -12.58 0.67
N ILE A 120 12.40 -12.01 1.43
CA ILE A 120 11.04 -12.53 1.60
C ILE A 120 10.21 -11.87 0.50
N ASN A 121 9.33 -12.61 -0.16
CA ASN A 121 8.20 -12.02 -0.88
C ASN A 121 7.11 -11.78 0.16
N PRO A 122 7.03 -10.62 0.82
CA PRO A 122 6.06 -10.48 1.89
C PRO A 122 4.66 -10.49 1.30
N LEU A 123 3.80 -11.26 1.95
CA LEU A 123 2.36 -11.11 1.84
C LEU A 123 2.00 -9.78 2.51
N LEU A 124 1.15 -8.97 1.89
CA LEU A 124 0.65 -7.72 2.44
C LEU A 124 -0.86 -7.86 2.58
N THR A 125 -1.36 -7.76 3.81
CA THR A 125 -2.79 -7.65 4.04
C THR A 125 -3.15 -6.19 4.27
N MET A 126 -4.13 -5.73 3.50
CA MET A 126 -4.68 -4.39 3.54
C MET A 126 -6.15 -4.49 3.92
N THR A 127 -6.54 -3.85 5.02
CA THR A 127 -7.94 -3.81 5.47
C THR A 127 -8.51 -2.41 5.26
N VAL A 128 -9.82 -2.36 5.03
CA VAL A 128 -10.59 -1.12 4.99
C VAL A 128 -11.27 -0.98 6.34
N ASP A 129 -11.04 0.15 7.01
CA ASP A 129 -11.60 0.45 8.34
C ASP A 129 -13.12 0.18 8.37
N ASP A 130 -13.61 -0.34 9.49
CA ASP A 130 -15.03 -0.67 9.74
C ASP A 130 -15.65 -1.70 8.76
N THR A 131 -14.84 -2.52 8.10
CA THR A 131 -15.31 -3.61 7.23
C THR A 131 -14.56 -4.93 7.46
N ASP A 132 -15.20 -6.04 7.09
CA ASP A 132 -14.55 -7.37 7.04
C ASP A 132 -13.77 -7.59 5.73
N TYR A 133 -13.63 -6.56 4.90
CA TYR A 133 -12.92 -6.67 3.62
C TYR A 133 -11.41 -6.61 3.84
N SER A 134 -10.72 -7.67 3.41
CA SER A 134 -9.27 -7.72 3.36
C SER A 134 -8.78 -7.96 1.93
N ILE A 135 -7.75 -7.22 1.56
CA ILE A 135 -7.03 -7.39 0.30
C ILE A 135 -5.69 -8.00 0.65
N THR A 136 -5.42 -9.18 0.11
CA THR A 136 -4.12 -9.83 0.26
C THR A 136 -3.33 -9.64 -1.04
N GLY A 137 -2.23 -8.91 -0.96
CA GLY A 137 -1.27 -8.70 -2.04
C GLY A 137 0.06 -9.40 -1.78
N THR A 138 0.84 -9.63 -2.83
CA THR A 138 2.24 -10.00 -2.69
C THR A 138 3.10 -8.82 -3.12
N PHE A 139 4.10 -8.47 -2.33
CA PHE A 139 5.05 -7.44 -2.73
C PHE A 139 6.07 -8.03 -3.71
N ASN A 140 6.04 -7.55 -4.94
CA ASN A 140 6.98 -7.96 -5.98
C ASN A 140 7.95 -6.80 -6.27
N THR A 141 9.25 -7.06 -6.13
CA THR A 141 10.35 -6.10 -6.39
C THR A 141 10.95 -6.23 -7.78
N ILE A 142 10.55 -7.25 -8.55
CA ILE A 142 10.94 -7.48 -9.94
C ILE A 142 9.74 -7.39 -10.89
N PRO A 143 8.88 -6.34 -10.85
CA PRO A 143 7.79 -6.24 -11.80
C PRO A 143 8.20 -5.36 -13.00
N ALA A 144 7.93 -5.84 -14.21
CA ALA A 144 7.95 -4.98 -15.39
C ALA A 144 6.61 -4.24 -15.47
N ILE A 145 6.65 -2.91 -15.43
CA ILE A 145 5.50 -2.08 -15.81
C ILE A 145 5.32 -2.23 -17.33
N PRO A 146 4.09 -2.39 -17.86
CA PRO A 146 3.87 -2.43 -19.30
C PRO A 146 4.51 -1.23 -20.02
N GLU A 147 5.08 -1.45 -21.20
CA GLU A 147 5.77 -0.41 -21.97
C GLU A 147 4.83 0.76 -22.33
N GLY A 148 5.35 1.98 -22.34
CA GLY A 148 4.60 3.20 -22.70
C GLY A 148 3.78 3.83 -21.59
N ILE A 149 3.90 3.35 -20.34
CA ILE A 149 3.16 3.88 -19.17
C ILE A 149 3.94 4.94 -18.39
N LEU A 150 5.26 4.80 -18.33
CA LEU A 150 6.19 5.75 -17.72
C LEU A 150 6.82 6.57 -18.85
N GLU A 151 6.21 7.69 -19.20
CA GLU A 151 6.79 8.70 -20.10
C GLU A 151 7.66 9.70 -19.33
#